data_AF-A0A7S0B021-F1
#
_entry.id   AF-A0A7S0B021-F1
#
_cell.length_a   1.000
_cell.length_b   1.000
_cell.length_c   1.000
_cell.angle_alpha   90.00
_cell.angle_beta   90.00
_cell.angle_gamma   90.00
#
_symmetry.space_group_name_H-M   'P 1'
#
loop_
_entity.id
_entity.type
_entity.pdbx_description
1 polymer ?
#
loop_
_entity_poly.entity_id
_entity_poly.type
_entity_poly.pdbx_seq_one_letter_code
_entity_poly.pdbx_strand_id
1 'polypeptide(L)'
;VGSIQAGLSQLLADHQGRPSDEDRASTLESRPETTETGLVFEVGSIQAVADIGRHEQWFIDPEEVVLQSQILGEGGFGTVFAGTFHGTPVAVKQPKVGLPRDKRESAMVSAVNELRVLRRLRHPNIVMFYGACVDLNLGELKIVLERVNGMTLQDFISGSRPQWTDRLQAITGTCWALRYLHSRQPVVVHGDLKDSNIF
;
A
#
# COMPACT_ATOMS: atom_id res chain seq x y z
N VAL A 1 33.28 0.68 -51.58
CA VAL A 1 34.29 0.33 -50.56
C VAL A 1 34.15 1.31 -49.43
N GLY A 2 33.76 0.86 -48.24
CA GLY A 2 33.56 1.69 -47.04
C GLY A 2 32.09 2.03 -46.74
N SER A 3 31.37 1.09 -46.11
CA SER A 3 30.22 1.36 -45.20
C SER A 3 29.46 0.10 -44.71
N ILE A 4 29.86 -1.13 -45.06
CA ILE A 4 29.15 -2.36 -44.64
C ILE A 4 29.95 -3.20 -43.61
N GLN A 5 31.15 -2.75 -43.20
CA GLN A 5 32.02 -3.52 -42.31
C GLN A 5 32.14 -2.95 -40.88
N ALA A 6 31.14 -2.19 -40.43
CA ALA A 6 31.05 -1.69 -39.04
C ALA A 6 29.89 -2.31 -38.23
N GLY A 7 29.08 -3.18 -38.84
CA GLY A 7 27.87 -3.77 -38.20
C GLY A 7 28.05 -5.15 -37.58
N LEU A 8 29.23 -5.77 -37.65
CA LEU A 8 29.45 -7.17 -37.24
C LEU A 8 30.47 -7.36 -36.11
N SER A 9 31.03 -6.27 -35.57
CA SER A 9 31.90 -6.30 -34.38
C SER A 9 31.18 -5.86 -33.10
N GLN A 10 29.97 -5.30 -33.20
CA GLN A 10 29.16 -4.90 -32.04
C GLN A 10 28.29 -6.05 -31.48
N LEU A 11 28.14 -7.17 -32.21
CA LEU A 11 27.30 -8.30 -31.85
C LEU A 11 28.06 -9.47 -31.18
N LEU A 12 29.36 -9.29 -30.92
CA LEU A 12 30.21 -10.24 -30.20
C LEU A 12 30.85 -9.65 -28.93
N ALA A 13 30.43 -8.44 -28.51
CA ALA A 13 30.81 -7.86 -27.22
C ALA A 13 29.77 -8.09 -26.11
N ASP A 14 28.57 -8.59 -26.45
CA ASP A 14 27.45 -8.81 -25.51
C ASP A 14 27.50 -10.14 -24.74
N HIS A 15 28.65 -10.82 -24.72
CA HIS A 15 28.77 -12.13 -24.05
C HIS A 15 29.82 -12.24 -22.93
N GLN A 16 30.27 -11.13 -22.36
CA GLN A 16 31.05 -11.17 -21.11
C GLN A 16 30.46 -10.23 -20.07
N GLY A 17 29.78 -10.83 -19.08
CA GLY A 17 29.26 -10.12 -17.91
C GLY A 17 27.81 -10.46 -17.55
N ARG A 18 27.40 -11.74 -17.60
CA ARG A 18 26.23 -12.15 -16.81
C ARG A 18 26.72 -12.39 -15.38
N PRO A 19 26.23 -11.65 -14.37
CA PRO A 19 26.51 -11.97 -12.98
C PRO A 19 25.95 -13.37 -12.69
N SER A 20 26.67 -14.14 -11.87
CA SER A 20 26.25 -15.47 -11.44
C SER A 20 24.96 -15.39 -10.64
N ASP A 21 24.17 -16.48 -10.61
CA ASP A 21 22.90 -16.54 -9.87
C ASP A 21 23.04 -16.31 -8.34
N GLU A 22 24.27 -16.14 -7.81
CA GLU A 22 24.56 -15.73 -6.44
C GLU A 22 24.48 -14.21 -6.21
N ASP A 23 24.61 -13.36 -7.24
CA ASP A 23 24.51 -11.90 -7.13
C ASP A 23 23.06 -11.37 -7.09
N ARG A 24 22.07 -12.27 -7.16
CA ARG A 24 20.63 -11.94 -7.13
C ARG A 24 20.05 -11.81 -5.71
N ALA A 25 20.86 -11.97 -4.67
CA ALA A 25 20.44 -11.82 -3.30
C ALA A 25 20.83 -10.43 -2.76
N SER A 26 19.90 -9.46 -2.78
CA SER A 26 19.68 -8.47 -1.68
C SER A 26 18.94 -7.17 -2.05
N THR A 27 18.49 -6.96 -3.29
CA THR A 27 17.63 -5.79 -3.58
C THR A 27 16.17 -6.19 -3.56
N LEU A 28 15.50 -5.92 -2.44
CA LEU A 28 14.04 -5.95 -2.40
C LEU A 28 13.55 -4.83 -3.34
N GLU A 29 12.92 -5.21 -4.45
CA GLU A 29 12.25 -4.25 -5.31
C GLU A 29 10.74 -4.37 -5.09
N SER A 30 10.12 -3.25 -4.75
CA SER A 30 8.67 -3.17 -4.66
C SER A 30 8.07 -3.44 -6.05
N ARG A 31 7.32 -4.54 -6.22
CA ARG A 31 6.65 -4.83 -7.49
C ARG A 31 5.40 -3.95 -7.63
N PRO A 32 5.19 -3.28 -8.79
CA PRO A 32 3.99 -2.50 -9.04
C PRO A 32 2.82 -3.45 -9.35
N GLU A 33 2.21 -4.05 -8.31
CA GLU A 33 0.90 -4.69 -8.44
C GLU A 33 -0.24 -3.65 -8.49
N THR A 34 0.08 -2.42 -8.07
CA THR A 34 -0.65 -1.19 -8.38
C THR A 34 0.34 -0.14 -8.87
N THR A 35 -0.13 0.73 -9.75
CA THR A 35 0.62 1.65 -10.62
C THR A 35 1.95 2.16 -10.06
N GLU A 36 2.99 2.15 -10.90
CA GLU A 36 4.32 2.74 -10.65
C GLU A 36 4.24 4.23 -10.33
N THR A 37 3.93 4.58 -9.08
CA THR A 37 3.86 5.97 -8.60
C THR A 37 5.18 6.75 -8.59
N GLY A 38 6.13 6.40 -9.47
CA GLY A 38 7.34 7.16 -9.82
C GLY A 38 8.40 7.25 -8.74
N LEU A 39 8.08 6.91 -7.49
CA LEU A 39 9.04 6.68 -6.43
C LEU A 39 8.92 5.23 -6.01
N VAL A 40 9.75 4.39 -6.62
CA VAL A 40 10.13 3.12 -6.01
C VAL A 40 10.70 3.51 -4.64
N PHE A 41 10.14 2.98 -3.56
CA PHE A 41 10.98 2.84 -2.38
C PHE A 41 12.06 1.89 -2.87
N GLU A 42 13.28 2.37 -3.13
CA GLU A 42 14.41 1.44 -3.12
C GLU A 42 14.29 0.77 -1.76
N VAL A 43 13.83 -0.49 -1.71
CA VAL A 43 13.59 -1.20 -0.47
C VAL A 43 14.96 -1.65 0.05
N GLY A 44 15.88 -0.71 0.19
CA GLY A 44 17.22 -0.93 0.73
C GLY A 44 17.18 -1.08 2.24
N SER A 45 16.20 -0.47 2.93
CA SER A 45 15.93 -0.72 4.36
C SER A 45 14.61 -0.09 4.85
N ILE A 46 14.07 -0.65 5.92
CA ILE A 46 12.95 -0.06 6.68
C ILE A 46 13.30 1.33 7.26
N GLN A 47 14.60 1.60 7.48
CA GLN A 47 15.10 2.90 7.89
C GLN A 47 14.82 3.98 6.84
N ALA A 48 15.05 3.67 5.55
CA ALA A 48 14.75 4.61 4.48
C ALA A 48 13.26 4.97 4.42
N VAL A 49 12.37 4.01 4.69
CA VAL A 49 10.93 4.25 4.80
C VAL A 49 10.65 5.22 5.95
N ALA A 50 11.24 5.01 7.12
CA ALA A 50 11.09 5.91 8.27
C ALA A 50 11.60 7.33 7.97
N ASP A 51 12.76 7.47 7.31
CA ASP A 51 13.35 8.76 7.00
C ASP A 51 12.52 9.56 5.99
N ILE A 52 12.01 8.89 4.95
CA ILE A 52 11.04 9.49 4.03
C ILE A 52 9.80 9.96 4.80
N GLY A 53 9.31 9.15 5.75
CA GLY A 53 8.13 9.50 6.52
C GLY A 53 8.29 10.70 7.42
N ARG A 54 9.48 10.87 8.02
CA ARG A 54 9.80 12.07 8.80
C ARG A 54 9.87 13.30 7.89
N HIS A 55 10.53 13.18 6.75
CA HIS A 55 10.67 14.28 5.79
C HIS A 55 9.32 14.71 5.19
N GLU A 56 8.47 13.73 4.82
CA GLU A 56 7.14 13.98 4.24
C GLU A 56 6.04 14.14 5.31
N GLN A 57 6.40 14.16 6.60
CA GLN A 57 5.50 14.41 7.73
C GLN A 57 4.28 13.46 7.84
N TRP A 58 4.45 12.19 7.47
CA TRP A 58 3.44 11.15 7.72
C TRP A 58 3.88 10.10 8.74
N PHE A 59 5.14 10.15 9.18
CA PHE A 59 5.64 9.28 10.23
C PHE A 59 4.94 9.59 11.54
N ILE A 60 4.42 8.55 12.18
CA ILE A 60 3.79 8.63 13.50
C ILE A 60 4.64 7.83 14.49
N ASP A 61 5.03 8.47 15.58
CA ASP A 61 5.69 7.77 16.68
C ASP A 61 4.76 6.68 17.24
N PRO A 62 5.23 5.41 17.37
CA PRO A 62 4.37 4.31 17.81
C PRO A 62 3.66 4.56 19.15
N GLU A 63 4.26 5.38 20.02
CA GLU A 63 3.70 5.76 21.32
C GLU A 63 2.45 6.65 21.22
N GLU A 64 2.26 7.33 20.09
CA GLU A 64 1.09 8.19 19.83
C GLU A 64 -0.15 7.39 19.42
N VAL A 65 0.02 6.10 19.06
CA VAL A 65 -1.06 5.21 18.63
C VAL A 65 -1.33 4.16 19.68
N VAL A 66 -2.50 4.25 20.29
CA VAL A 66 -2.96 3.25 21.27
C VAL A 66 -3.81 2.21 20.55
N LEU A 67 -3.28 0.99 20.42
CA LEU A 67 -4.00 -0.15 19.87
C LEU A 67 -5.03 -0.69 20.87
N GLN A 68 -6.20 -1.07 20.35
CA GLN A 68 -7.24 -1.78 21.10
C GLN A 68 -7.25 -3.26 20.70
N SER A 69 -7.85 -4.10 21.55
CA SER A 69 -7.97 -5.55 21.29
C SER A 69 -8.99 -5.90 20.21
N GLN A 70 -9.89 -4.97 19.85
CA GLN A 70 -10.91 -5.21 18.84
C GLN A 70 -10.28 -5.31 17.45
N ILE A 71 -10.52 -6.44 16.78
CA ILE A 71 -10.19 -6.64 15.36
C ILE A 71 -11.36 -6.10 14.52
N LEU A 72 -11.04 -5.23 13.57
CA LEU A 72 -11.99 -4.69 12.60
C LEU A 72 -12.02 -5.51 11.31
N GLY A 73 -10.93 -6.20 10.99
CA GLY A 73 -10.84 -7.09 9.84
C GLY A 73 -9.55 -7.90 9.84
N GLU A 74 -9.58 -9.07 9.20
CA GLU A 74 -8.42 -9.92 9.03
C GLU A 74 -8.42 -10.51 7.61
N GLY A 75 -7.26 -10.53 6.95
CA GLY A 75 -7.13 -11.09 5.60
C GLY A 75 -5.70 -11.49 5.25
N GLY A 76 -5.45 -11.72 3.95
CA GLY A 76 -4.11 -12.06 3.45
C GLY A 76 -3.07 -10.94 3.68
N PHE A 77 -3.53 -9.69 3.75
CA PHE A 77 -2.68 -8.49 3.89
C PHE A 77 -2.41 -8.08 5.34
N GLY A 78 -2.79 -8.90 6.32
CA GLY A 78 -2.61 -8.62 7.74
C GLY A 78 -3.91 -8.50 8.52
N THR A 79 -3.82 -7.84 9.67
CA THR A 79 -4.93 -7.65 10.60
C THR A 79 -5.12 -6.16 10.84
N VAL A 80 -6.38 -5.72 10.83
CA VAL A 80 -6.80 -4.35 11.10
C VAL A 80 -7.39 -4.31 12.51
N PHE A 81 -6.78 -3.52 13.38
CA PHE A 81 -7.23 -3.31 14.76
C PHE A 81 -7.90 -1.95 14.89
N ALA A 82 -8.83 -1.83 15.83
CA ALA A 82 -9.26 -0.53 16.32
C ALA A 82 -8.13 0.11 17.13
N GLY A 83 -8.04 1.44 17.11
CA GLY A 83 -7.09 2.18 17.92
C GLY A 83 -7.52 3.62 18.13
N THR A 84 -6.68 4.38 18.83
CA THR A 84 -6.82 5.83 18.93
C THR A 84 -5.49 6.52 18.65
N PHE A 85 -5.53 7.61 17.88
CA PHE A 85 -4.41 8.51 17.59
C PHE A 85 -4.77 9.92 18.08
N HIS A 86 -4.08 10.42 19.10
CA HIS A 86 -4.42 11.69 19.78
C HIS A 86 -5.92 11.80 20.15
N GLY A 87 -6.50 10.70 20.65
CA GLY A 87 -7.93 10.61 21.01
C GLY A 87 -8.88 10.42 19.83
N THR A 88 -8.41 10.51 18.58
CA THR A 88 -9.21 10.25 17.38
C THR A 88 -9.30 8.75 17.13
N PRO A 89 -10.50 8.16 16.92
CA PRO A 89 -10.61 6.75 16.55
C PRO A 89 -9.98 6.45 15.19
N VAL A 90 -9.15 5.41 15.14
CA VAL A 90 -8.42 4.98 13.93
C VAL A 90 -8.54 3.49 13.68
N ALA A 91 -8.31 3.09 12.44
CA ALA A 91 -8.08 1.72 12.03
C ALA A 91 -6.58 1.52 11.78
N VAL A 92 -5.96 0.56 12.47
CA VAL A 92 -4.53 0.31 12.37
C VAL A 92 -4.29 -1.04 11.72
N LYS A 93 -3.77 -1.02 10.48
CA LYS A 93 -3.42 -2.21 9.74
C LYS A 93 -1.97 -2.57 10.01
N GLN A 94 -1.74 -3.81 10.45
CA GLN A 94 -0.41 -4.35 10.70
C GLN A 94 -0.26 -5.78 10.16
N PRO A 95 0.97 -6.22 9.81
CA PRO A 95 1.24 -7.60 9.43
C PRO A 95 0.79 -8.61 10.50
N LYS A 96 0.55 -9.86 10.10
CA LYS A 96 0.23 -10.90 11.07
C LYS A 96 1.43 -11.20 11.97
N VAL A 97 1.17 -11.37 13.26
CA VAL A 97 2.19 -11.73 14.26
C VAL A 97 2.64 -13.17 14.04
N GLY A 98 3.94 -13.45 14.28
CA GLY A 98 4.47 -14.81 14.26
C GLY A 98 4.71 -15.39 12.86
N LEU A 99 4.74 -14.55 11.82
CA LEU A 99 5.05 -15.02 10.47
C LEU A 99 6.50 -15.52 10.33
N PRO A 100 6.71 -16.62 9.59
CA PRO A 100 8.02 -17.03 9.07
C PRO A 100 8.73 -15.88 8.35
N ARG A 101 10.07 -15.93 8.28
CA ARG A 101 10.90 -14.83 7.76
C ARG A 101 10.54 -14.43 6.33
N ASP A 102 10.38 -15.40 5.44
CA ASP A 102 9.95 -15.24 4.04
C ASP A 102 8.59 -14.55 3.92
N LYS A 103 7.62 -14.95 4.75
CA LYS A 103 6.29 -14.34 4.76
C LYS A 103 6.29 -12.92 5.34
N ARG A 104 7.18 -12.65 6.30
CA ARG A 104 7.34 -11.31 6.89
C ARG A 104 7.90 -10.31 5.88
N GLU A 105 8.87 -10.73 5.09
CA GLU A 105 9.45 -9.92 4.02
C GLU A 105 8.39 -9.61 2.94
N SER A 106 7.63 -10.61 2.51
CA SER A 106 6.49 -10.42 1.59
C SER A 106 5.44 -9.45 2.16
N ALA A 107 5.07 -9.60 3.43
CA ALA A 107 4.12 -8.71 4.10
C ALA A 107 4.65 -7.26 4.19
N MET A 108 5.95 -7.08 4.46
CA MET A 108 6.58 -5.76 4.45
C MET A 108 6.50 -5.11 3.07
N VAL A 109 6.83 -5.83 2.00
CA VAL A 109 6.74 -5.31 0.62
C VAL A 109 5.30 -4.89 0.29
N SER A 110 4.31 -5.69 0.68
CA SER A 110 2.90 -5.35 0.49
C SER A 110 2.50 -4.09 1.25
N ALA A 111 2.90 -3.96 2.53
CA ALA A 111 2.61 -2.78 3.34
C ALA A 111 3.28 -1.50 2.80
N VAL A 112 4.52 -1.61 2.33
CA VAL A 112 5.25 -0.49 1.70
C VAL A 112 4.58 -0.06 0.39
N ASN A 113 4.12 -1.00 -0.42
CA ASN A 113 3.35 -0.72 -1.64
C ASN A 113 2.04 0.01 -1.34
N GLU A 114 1.32 -0.43 -0.32
CA GLU A 114 0.08 0.22 0.13
C GLU A 114 0.35 1.64 0.64
N LEU A 115 1.35 1.81 1.50
CA LEU A 115 1.80 3.11 2.00
C LEU A 115 2.16 4.06 0.84
N ARG A 116 2.89 3.56 -0.16
CA ARG A 116 3.32 4.33 -1.35
C ARG A 116 2.15 5.01 -2.05
N VAL A 117 1.03 4.29 -2.15
CA VAL A 117 -0.18 4.77 -2.80
C VAL A 117 -0.97 5.67 -1.84
N LEU A 118 -1.34 5.15 -0.66
CA LEU A 118 -2.24 5.81 0.28
C LEU A 118 -1.73 7.16 0.77
N ARG A 119 -0.41 7.30 0.97
CA ARG A 119 0.18 8.57 1.44
C ARG A 119 -0.09 9.76 0.53
N ARG A 120 -0.43 9.52 -0.75
CA ARG A 120 -0.68 10.56 -1.76
C ARG A 120 -2.15 10.79 -2.09
N LEU A 121 -3.06 10.01 -1.49
CA LEU A 121 -4.49 10.10 -1.80
C LEU A 121 -5.21 10.95 -0.76
N ARG A 122 -5.97 11.94 -1.23
CA ARG A 122 -6.85 12.79 -0.42
C ARG A 122 -8.13 13.05 -1.20
N HIS A 123 -9.22 12.40 -0.81
CA HIS A 123 -10.52 12.51 -1.45
C HIS A 123 -11.63 12.08 -0.46
N PRO A 124 -12.80 12.75 -0.42
CA PRO A 124 -13.85 12.45 0.56
C PRO A 124 -14.49 11.04 0.44
N ASN A 125 -14.30 10.35 -0.69
CA ASN A 125 -14.75 8.97 -0.90
C ASN A 125 -13.61 7.94 -0.89
N ILE A 126 -12.47 8.29 -0.30
CA ILE A 126 -11.35 7.37 -0.06
C ILE A 126 -11.02 7.47 1.42
N VAL A 127 -10.92 6.32 2.10
CA VAL A 127 -10.55 6.24 3.51
C VAL A 127 -9.32 7.08 3.78
N MET A 128 -9.41 8.01 4.73
CA MET A 128 -8.32 8.95 4.97
C MET A 128 -7.12 8.23 5.59
N PHE A 129 -5.95 8.49 5.01
CA PHE A 129 -4.66 8.08 5.59
C PHE A 129 -4.18 9.14 6.57
N TYR A 130 -3.96 8.74 7.82
CA TYR A 130 -3.39 9.62 8.85
C TYR A 130 -1.87 9.58 8.87
N GLY A 131 -1.29 8.39 8.72
CA GLY A 131 0.16 8.22 8.79
C GLY A 131 0.55 6.76 8.92
N ALA A 132 1.82 6.52 9.22
CA ALA A 132 2.32 5.18 9.47
C ALA A 132 3.38 5.14 10.57
N CYS A 133 3.36 4.06 11.33
CA CYS A 133 4.36 3.76 12.35
C CYS A 133 5.37 2.76 11.78
N VAL A 134 6.65 3.05 11.96
CA VAL A 134 7.74 2.17 11.52
C VAL A 134 8.51 1.69 12.74
N ASP A 135 8.44 0.40 13.04
CA ASP A 135 9.21 -0.24 14.10
C ASP A 135 10.52 -0.79 13.51
N LEU A 136 11.61 -0.09 13.77
CA LEU A 136 12.94 -0.45 13.26
C LEU A 136 13.52 -1.71 13.93
N ASN A 137 13.09 -2.02 15.16
CA ASN A 137 13.59 -3.18 15.91
C ASN A 137 12.91 -4.47 15.41
N LEU A 138 11.60 -4.40 15.18
CA LEU A 138 10.81 -5.54 14.71
C LEU A 138 10.82 -5.67 13.19
N GLY A 139 11.22 -4.61 12.48
CA GLY A 139 11.11 -4.56 11.02
C GLY A 139 9.65 -4.59 10.59
N GLU A 140 8.79 -3.82 11.26
CA GLU A 140 7.34 -3.83 11.04
C GLU A 140 6.83 -2.43 10.65
N LEU A 141 5.87 -2.40 9.72
CA LEU A 141 5.21 -1.19 9.25
C LEU A 141 3.71 -1.30 9.58
N LYS A 142 3.18 -0.29 10.27
CA LYS A 142 1.75 -0.19 10.59
C LYS A 142 1.16 1.03 9.89
N ILE A 143 0.03 0.85 9.22
CA ILE A 143 -0.66 1.92 8.50
C ILE A 143 -1.84 2.39 9.36
N VAL A 144 -1.91 3.70 9.62
CA VAL A 144 -2.94 4.33 10.44
C VAL A 144 -3.94 5.04 9.52
N LEU A 145 -5.18 4.57 9.56
CA LEU A 145 -6.27 5.00 8.69
C LEU A 145 -7.44 5.53 9.52
N GLU A 146 -8.33 6.27 8.85
CA GLU A 146 -9.65 6.59 9.36
C GLU A 146 -10.40 5.32 9.77
N ARG A 147 -11.01 5.36 10.96
CA ARG A 147 -11.99 4.37 11.35
C ARG A 147 -13.35 4.77 10.79
N VAL A 148 -13.74 4.12 9.69
CA VAL A 148 -15.07 4.33 9.11
C VAL A 148 -16.13 3.76 10.03
N ASN A 149 -17.09 4.59 10.44
CA ASN A 149 -18.27 4.15 11.18
C ASN A 149 -19.34 3.74 10.16
N GLY A 150 -19.78 2.49 10.19
CA GLY A 150 -20.75 1.99 9.21
C GLY A 150 -20.62 0.49 9.02
N MET A 151 -20.98 0.04 7.83
CA MET A 151 -20.88 -1.35 7.40
C MET A 151 -20.33 -1.39 5.98
N THR A 152 -19.81 -2.53 5.55
CA THR A 152 -19.34 -2.65 4.17
C THR A 152 -20.51 -2.53 3.18
N LEU A 153 -20.21 -2.22 1.91
CA LEU A 153 -21.23 -2.26 0.85
C LEU A 153 -21.84 -3.66 0.74
N GLN A 154 -21.06 -4.71 1.03
CA GLN A 154 -21.52 -6.10 1.09
C GLN A 154 -22.60 -6.30 2.16
N ASP A 155 -22.38 -5.78 3.37
CA ASP A 155 -23.37 -5.84 4.45
C ASP A 155 -24.60 -4.98 4.15
N PHE A 156 -24.37 -3.80 3.58
CA PHE A 156 -25.42 -2.85 3.20
C PHE A 156 -26.41 -3.45 2.20
N ILE A 157 -25.93 -4.23 1.22
CA ILE A 157 -26.81 -4.86 0.22
C ILE A 157 -27.39 -6.20 0.67
N SER A 158 -26.77 -6.88 1.64
CA SER A 158 -27.19 -8.22 2.07
C SER A 158 -28.29 -8.21 3.12
N GLY A 159 -28.40 -7.16 3.93
CA GLY A 159 -29.42 -7.06 4.99
C GLY A 159 -30.84 -6.82 4.47
N SER A 160 -31.17 -5.56 4.21
CA SER A 160 -32.48 -5.14 3.69
C SER A 160 -32.28 -4.33 2.42
N ARG A 161 -33.24 -4.35 1.48
CA ARG A 161 -33.12 -3.59 0.23
C ARG A 161 -32.99 -2.10 0.57
N PRO A 162 -31.83 -1.46 0.34
CA PRO A 162 -31.64 -0.09 0.78
C PRO A 162 -32.52 0.88 -0.01
N GLN A 163 -32.77 2.06 0.55
CA GLN A 163 -33.51 3.09 -0.18
C GLN A 163 -32.79 3.43 -1.48
N TRP A 164 -33.56 3.86 -2.48
CA TRP A 164 -32.99 4.23 -3.78
C TRP A 164 -31.97 5.36 -3.67
N THR A 165 -32.23 6.32 -2.77
CA THR A 165 -31.32 7.43 -2.46
C THR A 165 -29.99 6.95 -1.93
N ASP A 166 -29.99 6.01 -0.98
CA ASP A 166 -28.77 5.51 -0.35
C ASP A 166 -27.91 4.71 -1.33
N ARG A 167 -28.58 3.94 -2.22
CA ARG A 167 -27.92 3.23 -3.33
C ARG A 167 -27.24 4.21 -4.29
N LEU A 168 -27.93 5.28 -4.68
CA LEU A 168 -27.36 6.31 -5.54
C LEU A 168 -26.17 6.99 -4.89
N GLN A 169 -26.23 7.26 -3.59
CA GLN A 169 -25.13 7.85 -2.84
C GLN A 169 -23.90 6.92 -2.83
N ALA A 170 -24.08 5.62 -2.54
CA ALA A 170 -23.00 4.64 -2.56
C ALA A 170 -22.33 4.51 -3.94
N ILE A 171 -23.14 4.42 -5.01
CA ILE A 171 -22.63 4.34 -6.40
C ILE A 171 -21.89 5.64 -6.76
N THR A 172 -22.49 6.80 -6.47
CA THR A 172 -21.90 8.10 -6.82
C THR A 172 -20.57 8.32 -6.11
N GLY A 173 -20.50 8.02 -4.81
CA GLY A 173 -19.28 8.09 -4.03
C GLY A 173 -18.18 7.18 -4.58
N THR A 174 -18.53 5.94 -4.92
CA THR A 174 -17.61 4.97 -5.54
C THR A 174 -17.08 5.51 -6.88
N CYS A 175 -17.95 6.02 -7.75
CA CYS A 175 -17.55 6.60 -9.03
C CYS A 175 -16.63 7.82 -8.86
N TRP A 176 -16.88 8.68 -7.86
CA TRP A 176 -16.02 9.82 -7.58
C TRP A 176 -14.64 9.39 -7.09
N ALA A 177 -14.56 8.40 -6.20
CA ALA A 177 -13.30 7.81 -5.77
C ALA A 177 -12.50 7.25 -6.95
N LEU A 178 -13.12 6.43 -7.80
CA LEU A 178 -12.46 5.84 -8.97
C LEU A 178 -12.01 6.89 -9.97
N ARG A 179 -12.84 7.90 -10.25
CA ARG A 179 -12.46 9.03 -11.11
C ARG A 179 -11.26 9.77 -10.54
N TYR A 180 -11.22 10.00 -9.23
CA TYR A 180 -10.09 10.62 -8.56
C TYR A 180 -8.81 9.77 -8.72
N LEU A 181 -8.86 8.48 -8.43
CA LEU A 181 -7.74 7.55 -8.58
C LEU A 181 -7.21 7.54 -10.01
N HIS A 182 -8.10 7.42 -10.99
CA HIS A 182 -7.73 7.36 -12.41
C HIS A 182 -7.19 8.69 -12.96
N SER A 183 -7.48 9.81 -12.29
CA SER A 183 -6.94 11.14 -12.64
C SER A 183 -5.55 11.42 -12.06
N ARG A 184 -5.00 10.54 -11.22
CA ARG A 184 -3.65 10.72 -10.67
C ARG A 184 -2.61 10.54 -11.78
N GLN A 185 -1.43 11.16 -11.61
CA GLN A 185 -0.26 10.89 -12.44
C GLN A 185 0.84 10.30 -11.56
N PRO A 186 1.21 9.03 -11.80
CA PRO A 186 0.59 8.11 -12.75
C PRO A 186 -0.82 7.67 -12.29
N VAL A 187 -1.58 7.09 -13.22
CA VAL A 187 -2.96 6.63 -13.04
C VAL A 187 -3.03 5.57 -11.96
N VAL A 188 -3.67 5.81 -10.81
CA VAL A 188 -3.78 4.78 -9.76
C VAL A 188 -4.93 3.83 -10.09
N VAL A 189 -4.64 2.54 -10.25
CA VAL A 189 -5.66 1.47 -10.35
C VAL A 189 -5.82 0.82 -8.99
N HIS A 190 -7.07 0.68 -8.50
CA HIS A 190 -7.33 0.11 -7.17
C HIS A 190 -6.85 -1.35 -7.04
N GLY A 191 -7.05 -2.18 -8.05
CA GLY A 191 -6.58 -3.57 -8.09
C GLY A 191 -7.36 -4.61 -7.28
N ASP A 192 -8.28 -4.20 -6.39
CA ASP A 192 -9.12 -5.09 -5.57
C ASP A 192 -10.45 -4.42 -5.22
N LEU A 193 -11.11 -3.80 -6.21
CA LEU A 193 -12.40 -3.17 -5.99
C LEU A 193 -13.48 -4.24 -5.84
N LYS A 194 -14.03 -4.38 -4.64
CA LYS A 194 -15.14 -5.28 -4.30
C LYS A 194 -16.00 -4.69 -3.20
N ASP A 195 -17.21 -5.21 -3.03
CA ASP A 195 -18.20 -4.74 -2.06
C ASP A 195 -17.70 -4.74 -0.60
N SER A 196 -16.85 -5.69 -0.23
CA SER A 196 -16.21 -5.77 1.10
C SER A 196 -15.08 -4.75 1.34
N ASN A 197 -14.65 -4.03 0.30
CA ASN A 197 -13.64 -2.96 0.39
C ASN A 197 -14.23 -1.55 0.28
N ILE A 198 -15.57 -1.44 0.21
CA ILE A 198 -16.31 -0.17 0.20
C ILE A 198 -17.06 -0.09 1.53
N PHE A 199 -16.97 1.05 2.22
CA PHE A 199 -17.56 1.29 3.55
C PHE A 199 -18.49 2.50 3.51
#